data_AF-A0A2L0A934-F1
#
_entry.id   AF-A0A2L0A934-F1
#
_cell.length_a   1.000
_cell.length_b   1.000
_cell.length_c   1.000
_cell.angle_alpha   90.00
_cell.angle_beta   90.00
_cell.angle_gamma   90.00
#
_symmetry.space_group_name_H-M   'P 1'
#
loop_
_entity.id
_entity.type
_entity.pdbx_description
1 polymer ?
#
loop_
_entity_poly.entity_id
_entity_poly.type
_entity_poly.pdbx_seq_one_letter_code
_entity_poly.pdbx_strand_id
1 'polypeptide(L)'
;MERAHLKALRVTTLLAVGDQPFAPKVTLEQVEWAIALVRHGNAAFLKRIDAGEVGEGTAGGRERKVMDLCREFQFLPPDKLPGWLKNGKAMQDANIVPRRYLQQRTQRLAAFEGHKLRHTPALNMAIKTATDNGNLMEVKKDKLVEMFSFHGQGYRVLCST
;
A
#
# COMPACT_ATOMS: atom_id res chain seq x y z
N MET A 1 17.13 -14.94 5.99
CA MET A 1 18.39 -14.55 5.32
C MET A 1 19.01 -15.65 4.47
N GLU A 2 18.77 -16.92 4.80
CA GLU A 2 19.43 -18.07 4.16
C GLU A 2 19.22 -18.16 2.64
N ARG A 3 18.02 -17.88 2.15
CA ARG A 3 17.71 -18.03 0.71
C ARG A 3 18.33 -16.97 -0.21
N ALA A 4 18.69 -15.80 0.33
CA ALA A 4 19.22 -14.69 -0.47
C ALA A 4 20.73 -14.84 -0.72
N HIS A 5 21.48 -15.29 0.28
CA HIS A 5 22.92 -15.50 0.13
C HIS A 5 23.22 -16.66 -0.85
N LEU A 6 22.44 -17.75 -0.81
CA LEU A 6 22.60 -18.86 -1.76
C LEU A 6 22.36 -18.44 -3.21
N LYS A 7 21.43 -17.52 -3.44
CA LYS A 7 21.19 -16.94 -4.78
C LYS A 7 22.37 -16.08 -5.22
N ALA A 8 22.86 -15.20 -4.34
CA ALA A 8 24.03 -14.37 -4.65
C ALA A 8 25.26 -15.23 -4.95
N LEU A 9 25.50 -16.29 -4.19
CA LEU A 9 26.60 -17.23 -4.42
C LEU A 9 26.51 -17.88 -5.81
N ARG A 10 25.33 -18.41 -6.19
CA ARG A 10 25.11 -19.02 -7.51
C ARG A 10 25.33 -18.03 -8.67
N VAL A 11 24.84 -16.80 -8.53
CA VAL A 11 25.05 -15.75 -9.53
C VAL A 11 26.54 -15.41 -9.64
N THR A 12 27.24 -15.29 -8.52
CA THR A 12 28.67 -15.00 -8.49
C THR A 12 29.49 -16.11 -9.17
N THR A 13 29.18 -17.38 -8.90
CA THR A 13 29.88 -18.50 -9.54
C THR A 13 29.66 -18.53 -11.05
N LEU A 14 28.47 -18.15 -11.53
CA LEU A 14 28.20 -18.06 -12.97
C LEU A 14 28.97 -16.93 -13.63
N LEU A 15 29.09 -15.77 -12.96
CA LEU A 15 29.90 -14.65 -13.44
C LEU A 15 31.37 -15.04 -13.55
N ALA A 16 31.92 -15.72 -12.53
CA ALA A 16 33.31 -16.17 -12.54
C ALA A 16 33.62 -17.14 -13.68
N VAL A 17 32.67 -18.04 -14.02
CA VAL A 17 32.81 -18.96 -15.15
C VAL A 17 32.67 -18.25 -16.50
N GLY A 18 31.81 -17.23 -16.59
CA GLY A 18 31.63 -16.43 -17.80
C GLY A 18 32.85 -15.55 -18.13
N ASP A 19 33.56 -15.08 -17.11
CA ASP A 19 34.74 -14.22 -17.25
C ASP A 19 35.99 -15.04 -17.58
N GLN A 20 36.27 -16.10 -16.81
CA GLN A 20 37.43 -16.98 -17.03
C GLN A 20 37.01 -18.46 -17.05
N PRO A 21 36.66 -19.02 -18.22
CA PRO A 21 36.15 -20.39 -18.34
C PRO A 21 37.13 -21.48 -17.91
N PHE A 22 38.43 -21.27 -18.13
CA PHE A 22 39.47 -22.28 -17.90
C PHE A 22 40.01 -22.29 -16.45
N ALA A 23 39.79 -21.20 -15.69
CA ALA A 23 40.26 -21.06 -14.31
C ALA A 23 39.39 -20.05 -13.57
N PRO A 24 38.14 -20.40 -13.25
CA PRO A 24 37.18 -19.47 -12.66
C PRO A 24 37.67 -19.04 -11.27
N LYS A 25 37.85 -17.73 -11.09
CA LYS A 25 38.18 -17.12 -9.80
C LYS A 25 37.12 -16.08 -9.48
N VAL A 26 36.54 -16.19 -8.30
CA VAL A 26 35.56 -15.22 -7.82
C VAL A 26 36.30 -13.95 -7.40
N THR A 27 35.98 -12.84 -8.04
CA THR A 27 36.50 -11.53 -7.66
C THR A 27 35.51 -10.78 -6.76
N LEU A 28 36.02 -9.81 -5.99
CA LEU A 28 35.17 -9.00 -5.10
C LEU A 28 34.10 -8.24 -5.89
N GLU A 29 34.44 -7.69 -7.05
CA GLU A 29 33.51 -6.95 -7.91
C GLU A 29 32.32 -7.80 -8.37
N GLN A 30 32.56 -9.06 -8.74
CA GLN A 30 31.51 -10.00 -9.12
C GLN A 30 30.56 -10.31 -7.96
N VAL A 31 31.10 -10.44 -6.73
CA VAL A 31 30.32 -10.66 -5.51
C VAL A 31 29.45 -9.44 -5.20
N GLU A 32 30.03 -8.24 -5.21
CA GLU A 32 29.31 -7.00 -4.93
C GLU A 32 28.17 -6.76 -5.93
N TRP A 33 28.44 -7.01 -7.22
CA TRP A 33 27.43 -6.92 -8.26
C TRP A 33 26.30 -7.95 -8.06
N ALA A 34 26.64 -9.21 -7.74
CA ALA A 34 25.64 -10.25 -7.49
C ALA A 34 24.76 -9.94 -6.27
N ILE A 35 25.35 -9.40 -5.21
CA ILE A 35 24.61 -8.94 -4.02
C ILE A 35 23.68 -7.78 -4.40
N ALA A 36 24.17 -6.79 -5.14
CA ALA A 36 23.39 -5.66 -5.60
C ALA A 36 22.20 -6.11 -6.46
N LEU A 37 22.42 -7.04 -7.39
CA LEU A 37 21.37 -7.60 -8.24
C LEU A 37 20.26 -8.29 -7.42
N VAL A 38 20.63 -9.18 -6.49
CA VAL A 38 19.65 -9.90 -5.66
C VAL A 38 18.89 -8.92 -4.76
N ARG A 39 19.57 -7.93 -4.17
CA ARG A 39 18.92 -6.89 -3.36
C ARG A 39 17.96 -6.05 -4.19
N HIS A 40 18.36 -5.63 -5.38
CA HIS A 40 17.52 -4.84 -6.27
C HIS A 40 16.29 -5.64 -6.72
N GLY A 41 16.46 -6.91 -7.10
CA GLY A 41 15.34 -7.79 -7.46
C GLY A 41 14.35 -8.00 -6.31
N ASN A 42 14.86 -8.24 -5.10
CA ASN A 42 14.01 -8.36 -3.91
C ASN A 42 13.29 -7.05 -3.59
N ALA A 43 13.98 -5.90 -3.68
CA ALA A 43 13.37 -4.60 -3.44
C ALA A 43 12.29 -4.27 -4.49
N ALA A 44 12.54 -4.59 -5.76
CA ALA A 44 11.54 -4.44 -6.82
C ALA A 44 10.32 -5.36 -6.57
N PHE A 45 10.55 -6.60 -6.13
CA PHE A 45 9.48 -7.52 -5.80
C PHE A 45 8.65 -7.07 -4.58
N LEU A 46 9.32 -6.61 -3.52
CA LEU A 46 8.67 -6.04 -2.34
C LEU A 46 7.87 -4.78 -2.70
N LYS A 47 8.43 -3.88 -3.52
CA LYS A 47 7.70 -2.70 -4.02
C LYS A 47 6.45 -3.09 -4.79
N ARG A 48 6.48 -4.17 -5.57
CA ARG A 48 5.30 -4.65 -6.32
C ARG A 48 4.27 -5.34 -5.43
N ILE A 49 4.71 -6.04 -4.37
CA ILE A 49 3.82 -6.53 -3.31
C ILE A 49 3.16 -5.36 -2.59
N ASP A 50 3.94 -4.37 -2.17
CA ASP A 50 3.46 -3.17 -1.50
C ASP A 50 2.56 -2.35 -2.42
N ALA A 51 2.79 -2.36 -3.73
CA ALA A 51 1.90 -1.75 -4.72
C ALA A 51 0.60 -2.54 -4.94
N GLY A 52 0.52 -3.79 -4.45
CA GLY A 52 -0.63 -4.68 -4.64
C GLY A 52 -0.70 -5.30 -6.04
N GLU A 53 0.39 -5.29 -6.80
CA GLU A 53 0.48 -5.88 -8.14
C GLU A 53 0.76 -7.39 -8.11
N VAL A 54 1.37 -7.88 -7.03
CA VAL A 54 1.74 -9.29 -6.86
C VAL A 54 0.80 -9.93 -5.85
N GLY A 55 0.03 -10.91 -6.32
CA GLY A 55 -1.10 -11.48 -5.60
C GLY A 55 -2.39 -10.81 -6.05
N GLU A 56 -2.92 -11.24 -7.20
CA GLU A 56 -4.20 -10.77 -7.75
C GLU A 56 -5.25 -10.59 -6.64
N GLY A 57 -5.53 -9.35 -6.27
CA GLY A 57 -6.76 -8.98 -5.62
C GLY A 57 -7.09 -9.63 -4.27
N THR A 58 -6.11 -10.07 -3.49
CA THR A 58 -6.39 -10.56 -2.13
C THR A 58 -6.97 -9.41 -1.28
N ALA A 59 -8.03 -9.70 -0.52
CA ALA A 59 -8.74 -8.71 0.28
C ALA A 59 -7.81 -7.96 1.26
N GLY A 60 -6.80 -8.66 1.81
CA GLY A 60 -5.84 -8.09 2.77
C GLY A 60 -4.90 -7.02 2.19
N GLY A 61 -4.45 -7.15 0.95
CA GLY A 61 -3.60 -6.13 0.32
C GLY A 61 -4.35 -4.81 0.09
N ARG A 62 -5.63 -4.90 -0.29
CA ARG A 62 -6.51 -3.74 -0.49
C ARG A 62 -6.92 -3.08 0.82
N GLU A 63 -7.24 -3.87 1.83
CA GLU A 63 -7.50 -3.38 3.18
C GLU A 63 -6.31 -2.58 3.69
N ARG A 64 -5.09 -3.12 3.58
CA ARG A 64 -3.87 -2.43 4.00
C ARG A 64 -3.69 -1.09 3.29
N LYS A 65 -3.97 -1.03 1.97
CA LYS A 65 -3.96 0.24 1.23
C LYS A 65 -5.00 1.24 1.68
N VAL A 66 -6.22 0.78 1.99
CA VAL A 66 -7.26 1.66 2.56
C VAL A 66 -6.78 2.23 3.90
N MET A 67 -6.17 1.40 4.75
CA MET A 67 -5.60 1.85 6.03
C MET A 67 -4.42 2.82 5.85
N ASP A 68 -3.55 2.60 4.86
CA ASP A 68 -2.48 3.54 4.51
C ASP A 68 -3.04 4.90 4.07
N LEU A 69 -4.11 4.91 3.26
CA LEU A 69 -4.80 6.14 2.85
C LEU A 69 -5.48 6.86 4.03
N CYS A 70 -6.03 6.11 4.98
CA CYS A 70 -6.56 6.67 6.21
C CYS A 70 -5.47 7.33 7.05
N ARG A 71 -4.29 6.70 7.17
CA ARG A 71 -3.12 7.29 7.85
C ARG A 71 -2.60 8.52 7.10
N GLU A 72 -2.48 8.46 5.78
CA GLU A 72 -2.09 9.62 4.97
C GLU A 72 -3.05 10.80 5.19
N PHE A 73 -4.36 10.53 5.33
CA PHE A 73 -5.35 11.55 5.63
C PHE A 73 -5.17 12.18 7.02
N GLN A 74 -4.81 11.39 8.04
CA GLN A 74 -4.54 11.90 9.39
C GLN A 74 -3.30 12.81 9.44
N PHE A 75 -2.23 12.43 8.74
CA PHE A 75 -0.98 13.21 8.71
C PHE A 75 -0.96 14.31 7.65
N LEU A 76 -2.04 14.48 6.89
CA LEU A 76 -2.11 15.50 5.84
C LEU A 76 -2.16 16.90 6.47
N PRO A 77 -1.28 17.84 6.08
CA PRO A 77 -1.35 19.20 6.57
C PRO A 77 -2.66 19.87 6.15
N PRO A 78 -3.21 20.78 6.97
CA PRO A 78 -4.52 21.39 6.76
C PRO A 78 -4.62 22.14 5.42
N ASP A 79 -3.50 22.66 4.91
CA ASP A 79 -3.42 23.38 3.63
C ASP A 79 -3.61 22.46 2.40
N LYS A 80 -3.43 21.15 2.56
CA LYS A 80 -3.62 20.15 1.51
C LYS A 80 -4.96 19.44 1.59
N LEU A 81 -5.81 19.81 2.56
CA LEU A 81 -7.14 19.24 2.67
C LEU A 81 -7.98 19.58 1.43
N PRO A 82 -8.82 18.64 0.95
CA PRO A 82 -9.68 18.93 -0.19
C PRO A 82 -10.61 20.11 0.14
N GLY A 83 -10.64 21.13 -0.72
CA GLY A 83 -11.44 22.34 -0.47
C GLY A 83 -12.96 22.13 -0.36
N TRP A 84 -13.47 20.95 -0.74
CA TRP A 84 -14.87 20.56 -0.50
C TRP A 84 -15.14 20.14 0.96
N LEU A 85 -14.10 19.96 1.78
CA LEU A 85 -14.18 19.52 3.17
C LEU A 85 -14.04 20.71 4.13
N LYS A 86 -15.13 21.45 4.32
CA LYS A 86 -15.15 22.68 5.15
C LYS A 86 -14.65 22.46 6.58
N ASN A 87 -14.96 21.31 7.18
CA ASN A 87 -14.56 20.94 8.55
C ASN A 87 -13.51 19.82 8.57
N GLY A 88 -12.56 19.84 7.61
CA GLY A 88 -11.59 18.75 7.45
C GLY A 88 -10.70 18.53 8.66
N LYS A 89 -10.28 19.59 9.35
CA LYS A 89 -9.47 19.50 10.56
C LYS A 89 -10.21 18.81 11.71
N ALA A 90 -11.46 19.20 11.96
CA ALA A 90 -12.28 18.56 12.99
C ALA A 90 -12.53 17.06 12.67
N MET A 91 -12.65 16.71 11.39
CA MET A 91 -12.75 15.31 10.97
C MET A 91 -11.44 14.53 11.18
N GLN A 92 -10.28 15.15 10.91
CA GLN A 92 -8.98 14.57 11.22
C GLN A 92 -8.82 14.33 12.73
N ASP A 93 -9.15 15.32 13.55
CA ASP A 93 -9.07 15.24 15.02
C ASP A 93 -9.97 14.11 15.58
N ALA A 94 -11.12 13.88 14.94
CA ALA A 94 -12.04 12.80 15.29
C ALA A 94 -11.66 11.42 14.69
N ASN A 95 -10.55 11.33 13.94
CA ASN A 95 -10.12 10.16 13.18
C ASN A 95 -11.16 9.65 12.16
N ILE A 96 -11.90 10.57 11.53
CA ILE A 96 -12.95 10.26 10.56
C ILE A 96 -12.48 10.58 9.14
N VAL A 97 -12.55 9.57 8.26
CA VAL A 97 -12.18 9.67 6.85
C VAL A 97 -13.44 9.59 5.97
N PRO A 98 -13.70 10.58 5.11
CA PRO A 98 -14.81 10.52 4.16
C PRO A 98 -14.63 9.42 3.10
N ARG A 99 -15.69 8.70 2.76
CA ARG A 99 -15.69 7.72 1.64
C ARG A 99 -15.29 8.36 0.31
N ARG A 100 -15.72 9.60 0.07
CA ARG A 100 -15.39 10.34 -1.16
C ARG A 100 -13.87 10.54 -1.31
N TYR A 101 -13.17 10.79 -0.20
CA TYR A 101 -11.71 10.93 -0.20
C TYR A 101 -11.04 9.60 -0.58
N LEU A 102 -11.46 8.51 0.07
CA LEU A 102 -10.97 7.16 -0.24
C LEU A 102 -11.22 6.83 -1.72
N GLN A 103 -12.43 7.06 -2.23
CA GLN A 103 -12.79 6.79 -3.61
C GLN A 103 -11.90 7.55 -4.61
N GLN A 104 -11.69 8.86 -4.40
CA GLN A 104 -10.87 9.69 -5.29
C GLN A 104 -9.40 9.23 -5.29
N ARG A 105 -8.88 8.81 -4.14
CA ARG A 105 -7.49 8.32 -4.02
C ARG A 105 -7.32 6.91 -4.57
N THR A 106 -8.26 5.99 -4.32
CA THR A 106 -8.19 4.62 -4.82
C THR A 106 -8.40 4.52 -6.33
N GLN A 107 -9.08 5.49 -6.96
CA GLN A 107 -9.18 5.55 -8.43
C GLN A 107 -7.84 5.66 -9.13
N ARG A 108 -6.83 6.26 -8.47
CA ARG A 108 -5.48 6.44 -9.02
C ARG A 108 -4.53 5.27 -8.72
N LEU A 109 -4.98 4.26 -7.98
CA LEU A 109 -4.15 3.13 -7.55
C LEU A 109 -4.34 1.93 -8.49
N ALA A 110 -3.23 1.45 -9.05
CA ALA A 110 -3.20 0.28 -9.94
C ALA A 110 -3.86 -0.97 -9.33
N ALA A 111 -3.75 -1.15 -8.00
CA ALA A 111 -4.38 -2.23 -7.24
C ALA A 111 -5.92 -2.29 -7.34
N PHE A 112 -6.56 -1.16 -7.73
CA PHE A 112 -8.00 -1.05 -7.92
C PHE A 112 -8.41 -0.89 -9.39
N GLU A 113 -7.45 -0.61 -10.28
CA GLU A 113 -7.66 -0.39 -11.73
C GLU A 113 -7.75 -1.71 -12.51
N GLY A 114 -6.93 -2.70 -12.16
CA GLY A 114 -6.89 -3.99 -12.86
C GLY A 114 -8.02 -4.98 -12.49
N HIS A 115 -9.05 -4.58 -11.74
CA HIS A 115 -10.05 -5.54 -11.25
C HIS A 115 -11.19 -5.78 -12.24
N LYS A 116 -11.52 -7.06 -12.48
CA LYS A 116 -12.66 -7.50 -13.32
C LYS A 116 -14.00 -6.84 -12.95
N LEU A 117 -14.20 -6.47 -11.67
CA LEU A 117 -15.43 -5.83 -11.17
C LEU A 117 -15.39 -4.29 -11.10
N ARG A 118 -14.42 -3.62 -11.74
CA ARG A 118 -14.25 -2.15 -11.69
C ARG A 118 -13.92 -1.62 -10.28
N HIS A 119 -13.55 -0.35 -10.17
CA HIS A 119 -12.99 0.27 -8.96
C HIS A 119 -13.93 0.29 -7.74
N THR A 120 -15.21 0.61 -7.93
CA THR A 120 -16.15 0.86 -6.82
C THR A 120 -16.49 -0.39 -6.00
N PRO A 121 -16.76 -1.57 -6.60
CA PRO A 121 -17.00 -2.79 -5.84
C PRO A 121 -15.77 -3.28 -5.07
N ALA A 122 -14.57 -3.13 -5.64
CA ALA A 122 -13.32 -3.50 -4.97
C ALA A 122 -13.07 -2.65 -3.71
N LEU A 123 -13.34 -1.34 -3.79
CA LEU A 123 -13.27 -0.45 -2.63
C LEU A 123 -14.30 -0.82 -1.56
N ASN A 124 -15.55 -1.06 -1.96
CA ASN A 124 -16.60 -1.42 -1.01
C ASN A 124 -16.30 -2.74 -0.27
N MET A 125 -15.75 -3.73 -0.98
CA MET A 125 -15.30 -4.98 -0.35
C MET A 125 -14.14 -4.73 0.64
N ALA A 126 -13.15 -3.93 0.26
CA ALA A 126 -12.03 -3.61 1.16
C ALA A 126 -12.49 -2.87 2.42
N ILE A 127 -13.43 -1.92 2.29
CA ILE A 127 -14.01 -1.22 3.44
C ILE A 127 -14.82 -2.20 4.30
N LYS A 128 -15.61 -3.09 3.69
CA LYS A 128 -16.37 -4.10 4.42
C LYS A 128 -15.42 -5.00 5.22
N THR A 129 -14.37 -5.53 4.60
CA THR A 129 -13.36 -6.33 5.29
C THR A 129 -12.69 -5.56 6.43
N ALA A 130 -12.34 -4.29 6.21
CA ALA A 130 -11.77 -3.44 7.27
C ALA A 130 -12.73 -3.20 8.44
N THR A 131 -14.03 -3.10 8.17
CA THR A 131 -15.08 -2.99 9.19
C THR A 131 -15.27 -4.31 9.93
N ASP A 132 -15.34 -5.44 9.20
CA ASP A 132 -15.48 -6.78 9.77
C ASP A 132 -14.28 -7.14 10.66
N ASN A 133 -13.07 -6.68 10.30
CA ASN A 133 -11.85 -6.83 11.10
C ASN A 133 -11.75 -5.85 12.28
N GLY A 134 -12.70 -4.90 12.42
CA GLY A 134 -12.69 -3.91 13.50
C GLY A 134 -11.70 -2.75 13.31
N ASN A 135 -11.09 -2.62 12.13
CA ASN A 135 -10.14 -1.54 11.82
C ASN A 135 -10.87 -0.22 11.51
N LEU A 136 -12.04 -0.30 10.87
CA LEU A 136 -12.90 0.82 10.53
C LEU A 136 -14.28 0.69 11.16
N MET A 137 -14.93 1.82 11.43
CA MET A 137 -16.32 1.88 11.88
C MET A 137 -17.09 2.93 11.09
N GLU A 138 -18.21 2.54 10.48
CA GLU A 138 -19.07 3.50 9.79
C GLU A 138 -19.72 4.46 10.81
N VAL A 139 -19.60 5.76 10.56
CA VAL A 139 -20.22 6.80 11.40
C VAL A 139 -21.62 7.08 10.88
N LYS A 140 -22.61 7.18 11.79
CA LYS A 140 -23.98 7.55 11.45
C LYS A 140 -24.02 8.91 10.74
N LYS A 141 -24.82 9.00 9.68
CA LYS A 141 -24.95 10.20 8.84
C LYS A 141 -25.40 11.42 9.63
N ASP A 142 -26.31 11.25 10.59
CA ASP A 142 -26.83 12.36 11.40
C ASP A 142 -25.70 13.06 12.18
N LYS A 143 -24.82 12.26 12.80
CA LYS A 143 -23.63 12.78 13.51
C LYS A 143 -22.62 13.45 12.58
N LEU A 144 -22.49 12.97 11.34
CA LEU A 144 -21.60 13.58 10.34
C LEU A 144 -22.10 14.95 9.87
N VAL A 145 -23.42 15.08 9.70
CA VAL A 145 -24.05 16.34 9.31
C VAL A 145 -24.01 17.34 10.46
N GLU A 146 -24.38 16.93 11.67
CA GLU A 146 -24.39 17.79 12.86
C GLU A 146 -23.00 18.30 13.23
N MET A 147 -22.00 17.42 13.31
CA MET A 147 -20.67 17.80 13.81
C MET A 147 -19.73 18.33 12.73
N PHE A 148 -19.91 17.91 11.48
CA PHE A 148 -18.94 18.19 10.41
C PHE A 148 -19.57 18.80 9.15
N SER A 149 -20.90 19.00 9.13
CA SER A 149 -21.64 19.48 7.95
C SER A 149 -21.40 18.64 6.69
N PHE A 150 -21.05 17.35 6.87
CA PHE A 150 -20.75 16.44 5.80
C PHE A 150 -21.92 15.47 5.56
N HIS A 151 -22.48 15.48 4.35
CA HIS A 151 -23.68 14.74 3.99
C HIS A 151 -23.39 13.34 3.39
N GLY A 152 -22.12 12.95 3.30
CA GLY A 152 -21.70 11.66 2.73
C GLY A 152 -21.46 10.57 3.78
N GLN A 153 -20.99 9.41 3.33
CA GLN A 153 -20.52 8.34 4.24
C GLN A 153 -19.12 8.67 4.76
N GLY A 154 -18.90 8.43 6.05
CA GLY A 154 -17.60 8.59 6.71
C GLY A 154 -17.29 7.37 7.58
N TYR A 155 -16.00 7.03 7.65
CA TYR A 155 -15.51 5.90 8.42
C TYR A 155 -14.53 6.41 9.47
N ARG A 156 -14.73 6.01 10.73
CA ARG A 156 -13.81 6.28 11.82
C ARG A 156 -12.76 5.16 11.88
N VAL A 157 -11.50 5.54 12.02
CA VAL A 157 -10.38 4.60 12.24
C VAL A 157 -10.32 4.26 13.72
N LEU A 158 -10.34 2.96 14.05
CA LEU A 158 -10.32 2.46 15.44
C LEU A 158 -8.93 1.98 15.87
N CYS A 159 -8.22 1.27 15.00
CA CYS A 159 -6.84 0.84 15.24
C CYS A 159 -5.87 1.77 14.52
N SER A 160 -5.16 2.59 15.28
CA SER A 160 -3.92 3.24 14.84
C SER A 160 -2.74 2.46 15.41
N THR A 161 -2.25 1.45 14.68
CA THR A 161 -0.96 0.79 14.95
C THR A 161 0.07 1.15 13.90
#